data_AF-A0A7S1HX38-F1
#
_entry.id   AF-A0A7S1HX38-F1
#
_cell.length_a   1.000
_cell.length_b   1.000
_cell.length_c   1.000
_cell.angle_alpha   90.00
_cell.angle_beta   90.00
_cell.angle_gamma   90.00
#
_symmetry.space_group_name_H-M   'P 1'
#
loop_
_entity.id
_entity.type
_entity.pdbx_description
1 polymer ?
#
loop_
_entity_poly.entity_id
_entity_poly.type
_entity_poly.pdbx_seq_one_letter_code
_entity_poly.pdbx_strand_id
1 'polypeptide(L)'
;LGAQSAKVVYLESFCCVSHLSVSGKILYQLADGFTVEWKSLQGLYPKAAWTGRAGALPASNQDAADSRQEYGDFVLVTVGSTTFDDLIEAVDCAKFLENVRSLGFTKVRVQHGATHHKLQHLVSEKVDGVEVQCFEYDPAVPEMIAQAGLVISHAGAGSILDALSSCARMVVVPNTRLMNNHQVQLAEALAQPDCRYVFSSTCDQLLQTLEGL
;
A
#
# COMPACT_ATOMS: atom_id res chain seq x y z
N LEU A 1 40.68 21.26 -18.58
CA LEU A 1 39.70 20.30 -18.04
C LEU A 1 38.32 20.72 -18.50
N GLY A 2 37.68 19.96 -19.41
CA GLY A 2 36.35 20.28 -19.92
C GLY A 2 35.28 19.77 -18.96
N ALA A 3 34.72 20.66 -18.14
CA ALA A 3 33.52 20.34 -17.39
C ALA A 3 32.34 20.33 -18.37
N GLN A 4 31.87 19.13 -18.74
CA GLN A 4 30.58 19.01 -19.40
C GLN A 4 29.50 19.35 -18.38
N SER A 5 28.67 20.35 -18.69
CA SER A 5 27.52 20.71 -17.85
C SER A 5 26.54 19.54 -17.84
N ALA A 6 26.46 18.83 -16.72
CA ALA A 6 25.45 17.79 -16.51
C ALA A 6 24.19 18.45 -15.95
N LYS A 7 23.03 18.18 -16.57
CA LYS A 7 21.74 18.60 -16.03
C LYS A 7 21.35 17.66 -14.90
N VAL A 8 21.00 18.21 -13.74
CA VAL A 8 20.53 17.45 -12.59
C VAL A 8 19.02 17.53 -12.53
N VAL A 9 18.34 16.39 -12.70
CA VAL A 9 16.91 16.26 -12.48
C VAL A 9 16.69 15.44 -11.21
N TYR A 10 15.92 15.99 -10.28
CA TYR A 10 15.56 15.31 -9.04
C TYR A 10 14.07 15.01 -9.00
N LEU A 11 13.75 13.73 -8.82
CA LEU A 11 12.40 13.26 -8.54
C LEU A 11 12.28 13.04 -7.04
N GLU A 12 11.38 13.78 -6.40
CA GLU A 12 11.07 13.57 -4.99
C GLU A 12 10.36 12.24 -4.80
N SER A 13 10.59 11.61 -3.65
CA SER A 13 10.00 10.32 -3.32
C SER A 13 8.47 10.41 -3.17
N PHE A 14 7.77 9.41 -3.70
CA PHE A 14 6.33 9.19 -3.50
C PHE A 14 5.89 9.23 -2.02
N CYS A 15 6.77 8.84 -1.09
CA CYS A 15 6.43 8.81 0.34
C CYS A 15 6.32 10.22 0.96
N CYS A 16 6.82 11.24 0.25
CA CYS A 16 6.86 12.62 0.68
C CYS A 16 5.60 13.35 0.22
N VAL A 17 4.50 13.21 0.98
CA VAL A 17 3.17 13.74 0.59
C VAL A 17 3.00 15.24 0.91
N SER A 18 3.62 15.70 1.99
CA SER A 18 3.38 17.02 2.59
C SER A 18 4.64 17.87 2.76
N HIS A 19 5.81 17.25 2.65
CA HIS A 19 7.12 17.87 2.86
C HIS A 19 8.15 17.20 1.94
N LEU A 20 9.21 17.92 1.55
CA LEU A 20 10.33 17.32 0.82
C LEU A 20 11.21 16.46 1.74
N SER A 21 11.85 15.44 1.17
CA SER A 21 12.89 14.67 1.85
C SER A 21 14.11 15.55 2.17
N VAL A 22 15.02 15.10 3.04
CA VAL A 22 16.26 15.84 3.32
C VAL A 22 17.05 16.07 2.03
N SER A 23 17.17 15.05 1.19
CA SER A 23 17.77 15.13 -0.14
C SER A 23 17.02 16.09 -1.05
N GLY A 24 15.68 16.05 -1.03
CA GLY A 24 14.84 16.97 -1.79
C GLY A 24 15.04 18.43 -1.38
N LYS A 25 15.13 18.73 -0.09
CA LYS A 25 15.41 20.10 0.39
C LYS A 25 16.76 20.63 -0.11
N ILE A 26 17.78 19.78 -0.12
CA ILE A 26 19.13 20.13 -0.61
C ILE A 26 19.10 20.34 -2.13
N LEU A 27 18.48 19.42 -2.86
CA LEU A 27 18.48 19.42 -4.32
C LEU A 27 17.44 20.36 -4.93
N TYR A 28 16.47 20.86 -4.17
CA TYR A 28 15.48 21.82 -4.65
C TYR A 28 16.13 23.08 -5.24
N GLN A 29 17.23 23.55 -4.63
CA GLN A 29 17.97 24.70 -5.14
C GLN A 29 19.00 24.32 -6.22
N LEU A 30 19.57 23.12 -6.14
CA LEU A 30 20.70 22.69 -6.97
C LEU A 30 20.30 21.99 -8.28
N ALA A 31 19.11 21.41 -8.34
CA ALA A 31 18.63 20.71 -9.52
C ALA A 31 18.11 21.69 -10.59
N ASP A 32 18.42 21.38 -11.84
CA ASP A 32 17.91 22.07 -13.04
C ASP A 32 16.43 21.72 -13.28
N GLY A 33 16.02 20.51 -12.90
CA GLY A 33 14.63 20.06 -12.90
C GLY A 33 14.27 19.42 -11.57
N PHE A 34 13.12 19.76 -11.02
CA PHE A 34 12.63 19.18 -9.77
C PHE A 34 11.19 18.73 -9.98
N THR A 35 10.88 17.46 -9.69
CA THR A 35 9.56 16.90 -9.91
C THR A 35 8.97 16.31 -8.63
N VAL A 36 7.67 16.51 -8.44
CA VAL A 36 6.90 15.99 -7.30
C VAL A 36 5.66 15.27 -7.78
N GLU A 37 5.27 14.22 -7.06
CA GLU A 37 4.12 13.38 -7.40
C GLU A 37 2.80 13.88 -6.76
N TRP A 38 2.90 14.66 -5.69
CA TRP A 38 1.74 15.18 -4.96
C TRP A 38 1.46 16.65 -5.29
N LYS A 39 0.21 16.97 -5.64
CA LYS A 39 -0.22 18.35 -5.94
C LYS A 39 -0.08 19.29 -4.74
N SER A 40 -0.24 18.76 -3.52
CA SER A 40 0.02 19.46 -2.26
C SER A 40 1.43 20.05 -2.21
N LEU A 41 2.45 19.31 -2.67
CA LEU A 41 3.83 19.78 -2.72
C LEU A 41 4.05 20.85 -3.79
N GLN A 42 3.39 20.77 -4.95
CA GLN A 42 3.50 21.82 -5.97
C GLN A 42 3.05 23.19 -5.42
N GLY A 43 2.00 23.21 -4.60
CA GLY A 43 1.52 24.44 -3.95
C GLY A 43 2.54 25.05 -2.98
N LEU A 44 3.35 24.22 -2.32
CA LEU A 44 4.38 24.65 -1.35
C LEU A 44 5.73 24.95 -2.02
N TYR A 45 6.00 24.35 -3.18
CA TYR A 45 7.29 24.40 -3.87
C TYR A 45 7.10 24.79 -5.35
N PRO A 46 7.00 26.09 -5.67
CA PRO A 46 6.63 26.56 -7.01
C PRO A 46 7.61 26.20 -8.14
N LYS A 47 8.87 25.89 -7.81
CA LYS A 47 9.89 25.43 -8.78
C LYS A 47 9.68 23.96 -9.16
N ALA A 48 8.91 23.21 -8.36
CA ALA A 48 8.63 21.81 -8.63
C ALA A 48 7.58 21.66 -9.73
N ALA A 49 7.89 20.88 -10.75
CA ALA A 49 6.92 20.43 -11.73
C ALA A 49 6.15 19.23 -11.17
N TRP A 50 4.83 19.30 -11.22
CA TRP A 50 3.99 18.15 -10.87
C TRP A 50 3.93 17.18 -12.04
N THR A 51 4.24 15.91 -11.81
CA THR A 51 4.35 14.88 -12.87
C THR A 51 3.04 14.14 -13.16
N GLY A 52 2.00 14.33 -12.35
CA GLY A 52 0.71 13.63 -12.48
C GLY A 52 0.23 13.07 -11.13
N ARG A 53 -1.06 12.70 -11.02
CA ARG A 53 -1.66 12.29 -9.74
C ARG A 53 -0.91 11.06 -9.21
N ALA A 54 -0.29 11.20 -8.05
CA ALA A 54 -0.03 10.07 -7.17
C ALA A 54 -1.34 9.27 -7.00
N GLY A 55 -1.50 8.19 -7.77
CA GLY A 55 -2.71 7.36 -7.81
C GLY A 55 -3.61 7.45 -9.05
N ALA A 56 -3.38 8.35 -10.02
CA ALA A 56 -4.06 8.20 -11.33
C ALA A 56 -3.16 7.45 -12.30
N LEU A 57 -3.65 6.29 -12.71
CA LEU A 57 -3.22 5.61 -13.92
C LEU A 57 -3.19 6.59 -15.12
N PRO A 58 -2.32 6.36 -16.11
CA PRO A 58 -2.27 7.17 -17.31
C PRO A 58 -3.66 7.33 -17.92
N ALA A 59 -4.01 8.58 -18.26
CA ALA A 59 -5.32 9.00 -18.78
C ALA A 59 -5.70 8.38 -20.15
N SER A 60 -4.95 7.39 -20.64
CA SER A 60 -5.22 6.70 -21.90
C SER A 60 -6.15 5.49 -21.77
N ASN A 61 -6.64 5.17 -20.57
CA ASN A 61 -7.49 4.00 -20.33
C ASN A 61 -8.67 4.33 -19.41
N GLN A 62 -9.42 5.39 -19.72
CA GLN A 62 -10.73 5.63 -19.07
C GLN A 62 -11.75 4.52 -19.38
N ASP A 63 -11.49 3.70 -20.41
CA ASP A 63 -12.29 2.52 -20.77
C ASP A 63 -11.79 1.20 -20.17
N ALA A 64 -10.64 1.18 -19.48
CA ALA A 64 -10.09 -0.06 -18.87
C ALA A 64 -10.50 -0.27 -17.41
N ALA A 65 -11.19 0.71 -16.79
CA ALA A 65 -11.73 0.55 -15.44
C ALA A 65 -12.90 -0.46 -15.37
N ASP A 66 -13.44 -0.87 -16.52
CA ASP A 66 -14.53 -1.85 -16.67
C ASP A 66 -14.11 -3.17 -17.34
N SER A 67 -12.86 -3.31 -17.79
CA SER A 67 -12.33 -4.64 -18.04
C SER A 67 -12.08 -5.29 -16.69
N ARG A 68 -13.00 -6.17 -16.25
CA ARG A 68 -12.84 -7.03 -15.07
C ARG A 68 -11.44 -7.65 -15.10
N GLN A 69 -10.49 -7.03 -14.42
CA GLN A 69 -9.28 -7.70 -14.01
C GLN A 69 -9.80 -8.85 -13.14
N GLU A 70 -9.57 -10.10 -13.57
CA GLU A 70 -9.98 -11.30 -12.84
C GLU A 70 -9.15 -11.36 -11.56
N TYR A 71 -9.52 -10.52 -10.60
CA TYR A 71 -8.99 -10.56 -9.26
C TYR A 71 -9.20 -11.96 -8.70
N GLY A 72 -8.17 -12.49 -8.06
CA GLY A 72 -8.15 -13.82 -7.48
C GLY A 72 -9.16 -13.96 -6.34
N ASP A 73 -9.50 -15.20 -6.04
CA ASP A 73 -10.42 -15.60 -4.97
C ASP A 73 -9.79 -15.57 -3.56
N PHE A 74 -8.69 -14.82 -3.42
CA PHE A 74 -7.87 -14.80 -2.21
C PHE A 74 -7.60 -13.39 -1.68
N VAL A 75 -7.50 -13.32 -0.35
CA VAL A 75 -7.07 -12.13 0.39
C VAL A 75 -5.60 -12.27 0.75
N LEU A 76 -4.79 -11.26 0.47
CA LEU A 76 -3.39 -11.20 0.87
C LEU A 76 -3.23 -10.24 2.04
N VAL A 77 -2.70 -10.73 3.17
CA VAL A 77 -2.27 -9.90 4.29
C VAL A 77 -0.74 -9.80 4.27
N THR A 78 -0.16 -8.60 4.31
CA THR A 78 1.30 -8.42 4.31
C THR A 78 1.81 -7.31 5.22
N VAL A 79 2.72 -7.68 6.12
CA VAL A 79 3.50 -6.75 6.96
C VAL A 79 4.81 -6.29 6.29
N GLY A 80 5.03 -6.67 5.03
CA GLY A 80 6.23 -6.34 4.25
C GLY A 80 7.52 -6.92 4.86
N SER A 81 8.61 -6.17 4.77
CA SER A 81 9.91 -6.52 5.36
C SER A 81 10.03 -6.20 6.85
N THR A 82 8.98 -5.62 7.44
CA THR A 82 8.94 -5.27 8.87
C THR A 82 8.13 -6.28 9.67
N THR A 83 8.35 -6.34 10.98
CA THR A 83 7.48 -7.08 11.89
C THR A 83 6.36 -6.18 12.37
N PHE A 84 5.12 -6.68 12.34
CA PHE A 84 3.97 -5.94 12.86
C PHE A 84 2.98 -6.89 13.52
N ASP A 85 3.31 -7.25 14.77
CA ASP A 85 2.55 -8.24 15.52
C ASP A 85 1.11 -7.79 15.77
N ASP A 86 0.82 -6.49 15.94
CA ASP A 86 -0.54 -6.01 16.16
C ASP A 86 -1.46 -6.24 14.95
N LEU A 87 -0.95 -6.13 13.71
CA LEU A 87 -1.75 -6.44 12.52
C LEU A 87 -2.02 -7.95 12.45
N ILE A 88 -1.00 -8.76 12.75
CA ILE A 88 -1.13 -10.22 12.76
C ILE A 88 -2.15 -10.66 13.82
N GLU A 89 -2.10 -10.09 15.02
CA GLU A 89 -3.07 -10.35 16.10
C GLU A 89 -4.48 -9.89 15.72
N ALA A 90 -4.62 -8.76 15.01
CA ALA A 90 -5.93 -8.28 14.55
C ALA A 90 -6.56 -9.19 13.48
N VAL A 91 -5.75 -9.79 12.60
CA VAL A 91 -6.24 -10.75 11.58
C VAL A 91 -6.34 -12.18 12.10
N ASP A 92 -5.63 -12.52 13.18
CA ASP A 92 -5.69 -13.84 13.84
C ASP A 92 -6.93 -13.96 14.75
N CYS A 93 -8.13 -13.70 14.19
CA CYS A 93 -9.39 -13.86 14.90
C CYS A 93 -10.48 -14.50 14.02
N ALA A 94 -11.42 -15.22 14.64
CA ALA A 94 -12.52 -15.88 13.90
C ALA A 94 -13.38 -14.90 13.09
N LYS A 95 -13.63 -13.69 13.63
CA LYS A 95 -14.39 -12.64 12.94
C LYS A 95 -13.75 -12.21 11.63
N PHE A 96 -12.42 -12.18 11.56
CA PHE A 96 -11.71 -11.86 10.33
C PHE A 96 -12.03 -12.89 9.23
N LEU A 97 -12.00 -14.19 9.57
CA LEU A 97 -12.32 -15.27 8.63
C LEU A 97 -13.80 -15.23 8.19
N GLU A 98 -14.71 -14.90 9.11
CA GLU A 98 -16.13 -14.67 8.78
C GLU A 98 -16.32 -13.52 7.79
N ASN A 99 -15.59 -12.41 7.97
CA ASN A 99 -15.62 -11.27 7.06
C ASN A 99 -15.06 -11.61 5.68
N VAL A 100 -13.91 -12.29 5.62
CA VAL A 100 -13.31 -12.78 4.37
C VAL A 100 -14.31 -13.65 3.60
N ARG A 101 -14.99 -14.56 4.30
CA ARG A 101 -16.01 -15.42 3.71
C ARG A 101 -17.24 -14.65 3.25
N SER A 102 -17.68 -13.66 4.02
CA SER A 102 -18.83 -12.79 3.67
C SER A 102 -18.55 -11.94 2.44
N LEU A 103 -17.29 -11.55 2.25
CA LEU A 103 -16.79 -10.90 1.02
C LEU A 103 -16.68 -11.86 -0.18
N GLY A 104 -16.91 -13.16 0.02
CA GLY A 104 -16.88 -14.17 -1.04
C GLY A 104 -15.50 -14.79 -1.30
N PHE A 105 -14.50 -14.51 -0.48
CA PHE A 105 -13.18 -15.10 -0.61
C PHE A 105 -13.10 -16.46 0.09
N THR A 106 -12.33 -17.37 -0.50
CA THR A 106 -12.17 -18.74 0.03
C THR A 106 -10.75 -19.04 0.47
N LYS A 107 -9.81 -18.12 0.20
CA LYS A 107 -8.39 -18.27 0.50
C LYS A 107 -7.86 -17.02 1.17
N VAL A 108 -6.98 -17.20 2.14
CA VAL A 108 -6.24 -16.13 2.82
C VAL A 108 -4.77 -16.50 2.82
N ARG A 109 -3.95 -15.55 2.38
CA ARG A 109 -2.50 -15.65 2.38
C ARG A 109 -1.96 -14.61 3.34
N VAL A 110 -1.30 -15.04 4.42
CA VAL A 110 -0.75 -14.14 5.45
C VAL A 110 0.76 -14.17 5.38
N GLN A 111 1.33 -13.11 4.85
CA GLN A 111 2.74 -12.82 4.95
C GLN A 111 3.02 -12.17 6.31
N HIS A 112 3.56 -12.94 7.25
CA HIS A 112 3.80 -12.49 8.62
C HIS A 112 5.25 -12.08 8.91
N GLY A 113 6.17 -12.30 7.95
CA GLY A 113 7.60 -12.03 8.15
C GLY A 113 8.16 -12.78 9.35
N ALA A 114 9.21 -12.24 9.98
CA ALA A 114 9.80 -12.79 11.20
C ALA A 114 8.98 -12.43 12.47
N THR A 115 7.67 -12.69 12.47
CA THR A 115 6.84 -12.47 13.66
C THR A 115 7.22 -13.43 14.79
N HIS A 116 7.17 -12.93 16.02
CA HIS A 116 7.29 -13.75 17.23
C HIS A 116 5.92 -14.21 17.75
N HIS A 117 4.82 -13.73 17.16
CA HIS A 117 3.46 -14.09 17.54
C HIS A 117 3.16 -15.52 17.09
N LYS A 118 2.76 -16.38 18.03
CA LYS A 118 2.24 -17.71 17.69
C LYS A 118 0.80 -17.54 17.25
N LEU A 119 0.55 -17.67 15.94
CA LEU A 119 -0.78 -17.78 15.39
C LEU A 119 -1.57 -18.84 16.18
N GLN A 120 -2.81 -18.53 16.55
CA GLN A 120 -3.69 -19.43 17.30
C GLN A 120 -4.92 -19.82 16.46
N HIS A 121 -5.42 -18.91 15.63
CA HIS A 121 -6.59 -19.11 14.79
C HIS A 121 -6.22 -19.41 13.34
N LEU A 122 -5.08 -18.90 12.85
CA LEU A 122 -4.53 -19.14 11.51
C LEU A 122 -3.52 -20.32 11.49
N VAL A 123 -3.77 -21.36 12.29
CA VAL A 123 -2.84 -22.49 12.52
C VAL A 123 -3.13 -23.68 11.59
N SER A 124 -4.35 -23.78 11.11
CA SER A 124 -4.77 -24.88 10.23
C SER A 124 -4.84 -24.41 8.78
N GLU A 125 -4.43 -25.26 7.85
CA GLU A 125 -4.50 -25.00 6.40
C GLU A 125 -5.94 -24.72 5.92
N LYS A 126 -6.95 -25.10 6.72
CA LYS A 126 -8.35 -24.78 6.47
C LYS A 126 -9.10 -24.50 7.76
N VAL A 127 -9.59 -23.27 7.92
CA VAL A 127 -10.36 -22.81 9.09
C VAL A 127 -11.72 -22.33 8.59
N ASP A 128 -12.81 -22.92 9.11
CA ASP A 128 -14.20 -22.56 8.75
C ASP A 128 -14.53 -22.54 7.24
N GLY A 129 -13.80 -23.36 6.47
CA GLY A 129 -13.94 -23.49 5.02
C GLY A 129 -13.05 -22.54 4.21
N VAL A 130 -12.30 -21.66 4.86
CA VAL A 130 -11.31 -20.75 4.27
C VAL A 130 -9.93 -21.42 4.33
N GLU A 131 -9.26 -21.51 3.19
CA GLU A 131 -7.88 -22.00 3.10
C GLU A 131 -6.93 -20.91 3.59
N VAL A 132 -6.13 -21.20 4.62
CA VAL A 132 -5.21 -20.23 5.22
C VAL A 132 -3.78 -20.67 4.98
N GLN A 133 -3.00 -19.82 4.32
CA GLN A 133 -1.59 -20.05 4.04
C GLN A 133 -0.75 -18.94 4.66
N CYS A 134 0.09 -19.30 5.62
CA CYS A 134 1.00 -18.39 6.29
C CYS A 134 2.42 -18.58 5.73
N PHE A 135 3.11 -17.48 5.42
CA PHE A 135 4.48 -17.50 4.91
C PHE A 135 5.28 -16.29 5.39
N GLU A 136 6.61 -16.37 5.33
CA GLU A 136 7.51 -15.33 5.84
C GLU A 136 7.74 -14.21 4.81
N TYR A 137 8.72 -14.37 3.93
CA TYR A 137 9.03 -13.43 2.85
C TYR A 137 9.05 -14.18 1.53
N ASP A 138 8.32 -13.66 0.55
CA ASP A 138 8.30 -14.20 -0.80
C ASP A 138 8.58 -13.05 -1.80
N PRO A 139 9.59 -13.16 -2.67
CA PRO A 139 9.82 -12.18 -3.73
C PRO A 139 8.64 -12.06 -4.71
N ALA A 140 7.71 -13.02 -4.75
CA ALA A 140 6.50 -12.98 -5.56
C ALA A 140 5.33 -12.21 -4.92
N VAL A 141 5.54 -11.54 -3.77
CA VAL A 141 4.51 -10.70 -3.12
C VAL A 141 3.93 -9.64 -4.07
N PRO A 142 4.72 -8.90 -4.88
CA PRO A 142 4.15 -7.95 -5.84
C PRO A 142 3.22 -8.60 -6.87
N GLU A 143 3.54 -9.82 -7.31
CA GLU A 143 2.68 -10.59 -8.22
C GLU A 143 1.40 -11.05 -7.52
N MET A 144 1.49 -11.45 -6.25
CA MET A 144 0.30 -11.76 -5.45
C MET A 144 -0.56 -10.52 -5.19
N ILE A 145 0.03 -9.34 -4.97
CA ILE A 145 -0.71 -8.08 -4.84
C ILE A 145 -1.52 -7.81 -6.11
N ALA A 146 -0.92 -8.00 -7.28
CA ALA A 146 -1.58 -7.80 -8.56
C ALA A 146 -2.73 -8.80 -8.83
N GLN A 147 -2.64 -10.01 -8.26
CA GLN A 147 -3.62 -11.08 -8.44
C GLN A 147 -4.61 -11.20 -7.29
N ALA A 148 -4.39 -10.57 -6.14
CA ALA A 148 -5.26 -10.68 -4.99
C ALA A 148 -6.58 -9.94 -5.22
N GLY A 149 -7.68 -10.49 -4.72
CA GLY A 149 -8.96 -9.78 -4.71
C GLY A 149 -9.06 -8.73 -3.62
N LEU A 150 -8.29 -8.88 -2.56
CA LEU A 150 -8.12 -7.86 -1.54
C LEU A 150 -6.73 -7.98 -0.94
N VAL A 151 -6.05 -6.84 -0.79
CA VAL A 151 -4.75 -6.74 -0.12
C VAL A 151 -4.93 -5.98 1.18
N ILE A 152 -4.46 -6.52 2.30
CA ILE A 152 -4.40 -5.84 3.60
C ILE A 152 -2.93 -5.67 3.94
N SER A 153 -2.47 -4.44 4.09
CA SER A 153 -1.04 -4.20 4.33
C SER A 153 -0.80 -3.05 5.29
N HIS A 154 0.32 -3.11 6.00
CA HIS A 154 0.72 -2.14 7.00
C HIS A 154 1.08 -0.73 6.49
N ALA A 155 0.84 -0.41 5.21
CA ALA A 155 1.26 0.84 4.55
C ALA A 155 2.75 0.93 4.14
N GLY A 156 3.42 -0.19 3.90
CA GLY A 156 4.74 -0.17 3.26
C GLY A 156 4.67 0.56 1.91
N ALA A 157 5.49 1.59 1.71
CA ALA A 157 5.42 2.42 0.50
C ALA A 157 5.60 1.61 -0.80
N GLY A 158 6.43 0.57 -0.78
CA GLY A 158 6.58 -0.36 -1.91
C GLY A 158 5.29 -1.11 -2.21
N SER A 159 4.68 -1.74 -1.20
CA SER A 159 3.42 -2.49 -1.35
C SER A 159 2.26 -1.60 -1.81
N ILE A 160 2.22 -0.36 -1.35
CA ILE A 160 1.26 0.65 -1.82
C ILE A 160 1.46 0.95 -3.32
N LEU A 161 2.71 1.17 -3.74
CA LEU A 161 3.03 1.44 -5.15
C LEU A 161 2.69 0.23 -6.03
N ASP A 162 2.96 -0.99 -5.57
CA ASP A 162 2.62 -2.23 -6.29
C ASP A 162 1.10 -2.37 -6.46
N ALA A 163 0.33 -2.07 -5.41
CA ALA A 163 -1.12 -2.10 -5.45
C ALA A 163 -1.70 -1.04 -6.38
N LEU A 164 -1.20 0.21 -6.32
CA LEU A 164 -1.64 1.29 -7.20
C LEU A 164 -1.30 1.01 -8.67
N SER A 165 -0.10 0.49 -8.93
CA SER A 165 0.35 0.16 -10.29
C SER A 165 -0.47 -0.96 -10.92
N SER A 166 -0.99 -1.87 -10.09
CA SER A 166 -1.78 -3.04 -10.51
C SER A 166 -3.29 -2.86 -10.33
N CYS A 167 -3.74 -1.66 -9.95
CA CYS A 167 -5.15 -1.35 -9.62
C CYS A 167 -5.74 -2.28 -8.55
N ALA A 168 -4.92 -2.84 -7.66
CA ALA A 168 -5.36 -3.80 -6.67
C ALA A 168 -6.19 -3.12 -5.58
N ARG A 169 -7.28 -3.78 -5.16
CA ARG A 169 -8.09 -3.29 -4.03
C ARG A 169 -7.31 -3.54 -2.74
N MET A 170 -6.99 -2.48 -2.00
CA MET A 170 -6.08 -2.51 -0.87
C MET A 170 -6.65 -1.80 0.35
N VAL A 171 -6.54 -2.41 1.53
CA VAL A 171 -6.74 -1.80 2.84
C VAL A 171 -5.38 -1.58 3.48
N VAL A 172 -5.11 -0.32 3.80
CA VAL A 172 -3.87 0.17 4.36
C VAL A 172 -4.06 0.36 5.87
N VAL A 173 -3.30 -0.37 6.66
CA VAL A 173 -3.33 -0.37 8.13
C VAL A 173 -2.02 0.18 8.68
N PRO A 174 -1.83 1.51 8.72
CA PRO A 174 -0.55 2.10 9.14
C PRO A 174 -0.20 1.70 10.58
N ASN A 175 1.07 1.37 10.80
CA ASN A 175 1.57 1.06 12.13
C ASN A 175 1.78 2.36 12.93
N THR A 176 0.85 2.66 13.84
CA THR A 176 0.89 3.85 14.69
C THR A 176 1.95 3.82 15.79
N ARG A 177 2.50 2.63 16.11
CA ARG A 177 3.46 2.43 17.20
C ARG A 177 4.92 2.59 16.75
N LEU A 178 5.25 2.19 15.52
CA LEU A 178 6.64 2.02 15.08
C LEU A 178 7.23 3.21 14.30
N MET A 179 6.46 4.08 13.63
CA MET A 179 7.11 5.13 12.82
C MET A 179 6.26 6.33 12.39
N ASN A 180 6.96 7.45 12.20
CA ASN A 180 6.53 8.81 11.84
C ASN A 180 5.24 8.93 11.00
N ASN A 181 4.46 9.97 11.30
CA ASN A 181 3.22 10.43 10.63
C ASN A 181 3.19 10.40 9.09
N HIS A 182 4.32 10.21 8.40
CA HIS A 182 4.44 10.15 6.96
C HIS A 182 3.71 8.96 6.31
N GLN A 183 3.70 7.79 6.95
CA GLN A 183 2.93 6.64 6.42
C GLN A 183 1.42 6.87 6.53
N VAL A 184 0.98 7.48 7.63
CA VAL A 184 -0.42 7.88 7.82
C VAL A 184 -0.80 8.94 6.77
N GLN A 185 0.04 9.95 6.55
CA GLN A 185 -0.18 10.96 5.50
C GLN A 185 -0.27 10.35 4.11
N LEU A 186 0.51 9.30 3.82
CA LEU A 186 0.44 8.56 2.57
C LEU A 186 -0.89 7.79 2.45
N ALA A 187 -1.29 7.07 3.50
CA ALA A 187 -2.56 6.37 3.54
C ALA A 187 -3.75 7.33 3.39
N GLU A 188 -3.73 8.48 4.08
CA GLU A 188 -4.77 9.52 3.98
C GLU A 188 -4.84 10.16 2.60
N ALA A 189 -3.69 10.43 1.96
CA ALA A 189 -3.67 10.99 0.62
C ALA A 189 -4.17 10.01 -0.43
N LEU A 190 -4.00 8.71 -0.20
CA LEU A 190 -4.54 7.64 -1.03
C LEU A 190 -6.00 7.30 -0.74
N ALA A 191 -6.50 7.60 0.45
CA ALA A 191 -7.92 7.48 0.78
C ALA A 191 -8.77 8.65 0.22
N GLN A 192 -8.18 9.55 -0.58
CA GLN A 192 -8.92 10.64 -1.23
C GLN A 192 -9.92 10.08 -2.27
N PRO A 193 -11.03 10.80 -2.54
CA PRO A 193 -12.10 10.33 -3.44
C PRO A 193 -11.65 9.92 -4.85
N ASP A 194 -10.49 10.43 -5.27
CA ASP A 194 -9.89 10.16 -6.57
C ASP A 194 -9.20 8.78 -6.65
N CYS A 195 -8.87 8.15 -5.52
CA CYS A 195 -8.28 6.82 -5.44
C CYS A 195 -9.35 5.80 -5.01
N ARG A 196 -9.93 5.10 -5.98
CA ARG A 196 -11.05 4.18 -5.75
C ARG A 196 -10.66 2.83 -5.11
N TYR A 197 -9.37 2.51 -5.14
CA TYR A 197 -8.88 1.15 -4.84
C TYR A 197 -8.17 1.04 -3.49
N VAL A 198 -7.82 2.15 -2.84
CA VAL A 198 -7.06 2.16 -1.58
C VAL A 198 -7.91 2.73 -0.44
N PHE A 199 -8.09 1.95 0.61
CA PHE A 199 -8.79 2.31 1.84
C PHE A 199 -7.79 2.41 2.99
N SER A 200 -8.00 3.31 3.94
CA SER A 200 -7.21 3.38 5.17
C SER A 200 -8.04 2.92 6.37
N SER A 201 -7.45 2.09 7.23
CA SER A 201 -8.06 1.62 8.48
C SER A 201 -7.02 1.54 9.60
N THR A 202 -7.47 1.42 10.85
CA THR A 202 -6.61 1.06 11.99
C THR A 202 -6.74 -0.43 12.31
N CYS A 203 -5.86 -1.00 13.13
CA CYS A 203 -5.99 -2.39 13.58
C CYS A 203 -7.34 -2.65 14.27
N ASP A 204 -7.81 -1.70 15.08
CA ASP A 204 -9.07 -1.81 15.82
C ASP A 204 -10.31 -1.73 14.91
N GLN A 205 -10.23 -0.95 13.83
CA GLN A 205 -11.34 -0.74 12.89
C GLN A 205 -11.29 -1.66 11.67
N LEU A 206 -10.22 -2.46 11.52
CA LEU A 206 -10.02 -3.31 10.34
C LEU A 206 -11.23 -4.18 10.06
N LEU A 207 -11.81 -4.81 11.08
CA LEU A 207 -12.99 -5.66 10.92
C LEU A 207 -14.21 -4.87 10.42
N GLN A 208 -14.45 -3.67 10.95
CA GLN A 208 -15.55 -2.81 10.52
C GLN A 208 -15.36 -2.31 9.08
N THR A 209 -14.12 -2.00 8.70
CA THR A 209 -13.78 -1.64 7.32
C THR A 209 -14.05 -2.80 6.38
N LEU A 210 -13.67 -4.02 6.75
CA LEU A 210 -13.93 -5.21 5.93
C LEU A 210 -15.42 -5.51 5.75
N GLU A 211 -16.25 -5.27 6.77
CA GLU A 211 -17.72 -5.42 6.67
C GLU A 211 -18.37 -4.39 5.73
N GLY A 212 -17.74 -3.22 5.54
CA GLY A 212 -18.26 -2.15 4.70
C GLY A 212 -17.79 -2.18 3.23
N LEU A 213 -16.93 -3.13 2.85
CA LEU A 213 -16.36 -3.26 1.50
C LEU A 213 -17.25 -4.07 0.56
#